data_AF-A0A1Y0CGE1-F1
#
_entry.id   AF-A0A1Y0CGE1-F1
#
_cell.length_a   1.000
_cell.length_b   1.000
_cell.length_c   1.000
_cell.angle_alpha   90.00
_cell.angle_beta   90.00
_cell.angle_gamma   90.00
#
_symmetry.space_group_name_H-M   'P 1'
#
loop_
_entity.id
_entity.type
_entity.pdbx_description
1 polymer ?
#
loop_
_entity_poly.entity_id
_entity_poly.type
_entity_poly.pdbx_seq_one_letter_code
_entity_poly.pdbx_strand_id
1 'polypeptide(L)'
;MRSTTLVFAEKRASWILNNAGEYGFQRRRGDLLKAEHDNARRDLAGVDFNVHMQGITEKWHLRKPQSLAAWKETGVVVGCAAIFPLAWPLGRTLYRWMARRITPAPATADAIPITMLAWIAAAMMLLGSILVDPSSGNSFWGVLFLPWIVVQGAGTFLMASVYGVLEGWLAIPGATDWWPFPPPPPPTKKASPNEPASQASVEPVKPRPRVGPPRRPWE
;
A
#
# COMPACT_ATOMS: atom_id res chain seq x y z
N MET A 1 -21.70 1.45 12.32
CA MET A 1 -21.33 2.30 11.16
C MET A 1 -20.43 1.50 10.25
N ARG A 2 -20.76 1.37 8.95
CA ARG A 2 -19.83 0.77 7.97
C ARG A 2 -18.57 1.64 7.91
N SER A 3 -17.40 1.02 8.06
CA SER A 3 -16.14 1.71 7.79
C SER A 3 -16.11 2.07 6.30
N THR A 4 -16.16 3.36 5.97
CA THR A 4 -16.04 3.85 4.58
C THR A 4 -14.73 3.41 3.92
N THR A 5 -13.71 3.09 4.72
CA THR A 5 -12.41 2.58 4.26
C THR A 5 -12.46 1.16 3.66
N LEU A 6 -13.48 0.37 3.97
CA LEU A 6 -13.62 -1.02 3.50
C LEU A 6 -14.57 -1.15 2.30
N VAL A 7 -14.99 -0.02 1.73
CA VAL A 7 -15.77 -0.01 0.49
C VAL A 7 -14.93 -0.66 -0.62
N PHE A 8 -15.54 -1.61 -1.33
CA PHE A 8 -14.92 -2.49 -2.34
C PHE A 8 -13.72 -3.33 -1.87
N ALA A 9 -13.44 -3.45 -0.56
CA ALA A 9 -12.29 -4.20 -0.05
C ALA A 9 -12.23 -5.65 -0.55
N GLU A 10 -13.36 -6.34 -0.63
CA GLU A 10 -13.45 -7.71 -1.16
C GLU A 10 -13.05 -7.82 -2.64
N LYS A 11 -13.54 -6.89 -3.48
CA LYS A 11 -13.17 -6.84 -4.91
C LYS A 11 -11.70 -6.52 -5.09
N ARG A 12 -11.17 -5.58 -4.31
CA ARG A 12 -9.74 -5.21 -4.32
C ARG A 12 -8.86 -6.36 -3.86
N ALA A 13 -9.22 -7.03 -2.77
CA ALA A 13 -8.49 -8.19 -2.26
C ALA A 13 -8.48 -9.33 -3.29
N SER A 14 -9.64 -9.64 -3.88
CA SER A 14 -9.74 -10.66 -4.94
C SER A 14 -8.91 -10.30 -6.17
N TRP A 15 -8.94 -9.04 -6.62
CA TRP A 15 -8.11 -8.59 -7.74
C TRP A 15 -6.61 -8.73 -7.42
N ILE A 16 -6.17 -8.33 -6.22
CA ILE A 16 -4.77 -8.48 -5.79
C ILE A 16 -4.38 -9.96 -5.78
N LEU A 17 -5.18 -10.83 -5.18
CA LEU A 17 -4.86 -12.26 -5.09
C LEU A 17 -4.79 -12.93 -6.47
N ASN A 18 -5.60 -12.48 -7.43
CA ASN A 18 -5.58 -12.99 -8.81
C ASN A 18 -4.41 -12.43 -9.64
N ASN A 19 -3.89 -11.24 -9.31
CA ASN A 19 -2.86 -10.53 -10.10
C ASN A 19 -1.50 -10.42 -9.39
N ALA A 20 -1.36 -10.88 -8.15
CA ALA A 20 -0.11 -10.80 -7.38
C ALA A 20 1.06 -11.58 -8.01
N GLY A 21 0.75 -12.54 -8.88
CA GLY A 21 1.74 -13.39 -9.54
C GLY A 21 2.61 -14.15 -8.53
N GLU A 22 3.92 -14.10 -8.76
CA GLU A 22 4.93 -14.75 -7.93
C GLU A 22 5.23 -14.01 -6.62
N TYR A 23 4.82 -12.73 -6.50
CA TYR A 23 5.27 -11.86 -5.42
C TYR A 23 4.42 -12.03 -4.14
N GLY A 24 5.01 -12.62 -3.11
CA GLY A 24 4.40 -12.82 -1.79
C GLY A 24 4.06 -11.53 -1.05
N PHE A 25 4.77 -10.42 -1.32
CA PHE A 25 4.42 -9.10 -0.78
C PHE A 25 2.99 -8.69 -1.11
N GLN A 26 2.60 -8.83 -2.39
CA GLN A 26 1.26 -8.45 -2.84
C GLN A 26 0.22 -9.45 -2.36
N ARG A 27 0.54 -10.75 -2.37
CA ARG A 27 -0.37 -11.79 -1.87
C ARG A 27 -0.73 -11.59 -0.41
N ARG A 28 0.27 -11.37 0.45
CA ARG A 28 0.08 -11.05 1.87
C ARG A 28 -0.87 -9.88 2.09
N ARG A 29 -0.79 -8.87 1.23
CA ARG A 29 -1.60 -7.64 1.35
C ARG A 29 -3.05 -7.89 0.91
N GLY A 30 -3.26 -8.70 -0.12
CA GLY A 30 -4.59 -9.24 -0.46
C GLY A 30 -5.19 -10.04 0.70
N ASP A 31 -4.40 -10.94 1.31
CA ASP A 31 -4.83 -11.75 2.46
C ASP A 31 -5.25 -10.89 3.65
N LEU A 32 -4.45 -9.87 4.00
CA LEU A 32 -4.74 -8.94 5.08
C LEU A 32 -6.01 -8.12 4.83
N LEU A 33 -6.19 -7.61 3.60
CA LEU A 33 -7.36 -6.82 3.24
C LEU A 33 -8.65 -7.68 3.29
N LYS A 34 -8.57 -8.93 2.81
CA LYS A 34 -9.67 -9.89 2.90
C LYS A 34 -10.00 -10.21 4.36
N ALA A 35 -8.99 -10.50 5.17
CA ALA A 35 -9.17 -10.77 6.60
C ALA A 35 -9.81 -9.58 7.34
N GLU A 36 -9.40 -8.34 7.04
CA GLU A 36 -9.99 -7.14 7.64
C GLU A 36 -11.46 -6.96 7.22
N HIS A 37 -11.77 -7.20 5.93
CA HIS A 37 -13.15 -7.17 5.44
C HIS A 37 -14.03 -8.23 6.11
N ASP A 38 -13.55 -9.47 6.19
CA ASP A 38 -14.29 -10.58 6.78
C ASP A 38 -14.51 -10.36 8.28
N ASN A 39 -13.49 -9.85 8.99
CA ASN A 39 -13.61 -9.48 10.40
C ASN A 39 -14.64 -8.35 10.61
N ALA A 40 -14.67 -7.34 9.74
CA ALA A 40 -15.66 -6.28 9.82
C ALA A 40 -17.09 -6.79 9.56
N ARG A 41 -17.28 -7.75 8.64
CA ARG A 41 -18.60 -8.39 8.43
C ARG A 41 -18.99 -9.28 9.60
N ARG A 42 -18.04 -10.02 10.16
CA ARG A 42 -18.22 -10.85 11.36
C ARG A 42 -18.66 -10.01 12.57
N ASP A 43 -18.01 -8.88 12.80
CA ASP A 43 -18.35 -7.94 13.88
C ASP A 43 -19.79 -7.43 13.73
N LEU A 44 -20.22 -7.14 12.50
CA LEU A 44 -21.61 -6.75 12.20
C LEU A 44 -22.61 -7.89 12.38
N ALA A 45 -22.20 -9.13 12.15
CA ALA A 45 -23.03 -10.32 12.33
C ALA A 45 -23.06 -10.83 13.79
N GLY A 46 -22.25 -10.25 14.69
CA GLY A 46 -22.19 -10.64 16.10
C GLY A 46 -21.55 -12.02 16.35
N VAL A 47 -20.75 -12.52 15.41
CA VAL A 47 -20.11 -13.85 15.52
C VAL A 47 -18.77 -13.75 16.26
N ASP A 48 -18.51 -14.62 17.25
CA ASP A 48 -17.34 -14.50 18.13
C ASP A 48 -16.00 -14.82 17.45
N PHE A 49 -15.95 -15.69 16.43
CA PHE A 49 -14.71 -16.01 15.70
C PHE A 49 -14.95 -16.30 14.21
N ASN A 50 -13.93 -16.07 13.38
CA ASN A 50 -13.97 -16.35 11.94
C ASN A 50 -13.43 -17.77 11.65
N VAL A 51 -14.33 -18.70 11.34
CA VAL A 51 -14.00 -20.11 11.03
C VAL A 51 -13.26 -20.25 9.70
N HIS A 52 -13.50 -19.34 8.76
CA HIS A 52 -12.98 -19.42 7.38
C HIS A 52 -11.74 -18.55 7.17
N MET A 53 -11.06 -18.17 8.24
CA MET A 53 -9.84 -17.38 8.14
C MET A 53 -8.73 -18.20 7.48
N GLN A 54 -8.34 -17.81 6.27
CA GLN A 54 -7.20 -18.41 5.61
C GLN A 54 -5.88 -17.95 6.24
N GLY A 55 -4.85 -18.79 6.19
CA GLY A 55 -3.53 -18.45 6.67
C GLY A 55 -2.98 -17.22 5.95
N ILE A 56 -2.64 -16.18 6.71
CA ILE A 56 -2.08 -14.95 6.15
C ILE A 56 -0.62 -15.22 5.79
N THR A 57 -0.22 -14.89 4.56
CA THR A 57 1.17 -14.99 4.13
C THR A 57 2.11 -14.24 5.09
N GLU A 58 3.22 -14.87 5.49
CA GLU A 58 4.18 -14.29 6.44
C GLU A 58 4.90 -13.06 5.87
N LYS A 59 5.47 -12.23 6.76
CA LYS A 59 6.31 -11.10 6.35
C LYS A 59 7.57 -11.63 5.65
N TRP A 60 8.05 -10.89 4.66
CA TRP A 60 9.19 -11.31 3.84
C TRP A 60 10.48 -11.61 4.63
N HIS A 61 10.72 -10.91 5.74
CA HIS A 61 11.90 -11.09 6.60
C HIS A 61 11.70 -12.17 7.68
N LEU A 62 10.48 -12.70 7.81
CA LEU A 62 10.16 -13.78 8.76
C LEU A 62 10.04 -15.14 8.06
N ARG A 63 9.75 -15.15 6.75
CA ARG A 63 9.64 -16.38 5.96
C ARG A 63 11.01 -16.89 5.53
N LYS A 64 11.18 -18.21 5.46
CA LYS A 64 12.33 -18.83 4.79
C LYS A 64 12.14 -18.78 3.26
N PRO A 65 13.11 -18.28 2.47
CA PRO A 65 13.00 -18.26 1.02
C PRO A 65 13.15 -19.68 0.46
N GLN A 66 12.03 -20.37 0.29
CA GLN A 66 11.98 -21.73 -0.25
C GLN A 66 11.70 -21.79 -1.76
N SER A 67 11.46 -20.65 -2.40
CA SER A 67 11.13 -20.56 -3.84
C SER A 67 12.01 -19.55 -4.58
N LEU A 68 12.16 -19.73 -5.89
CA LEU A 68 12.85 -18.76 -6.76
C LEU A 68 12.21 -17.37 -6.70
N ALA A 69 10.89 -17.31 -6.60
CA ALA A 69 10.15 -16.07 -6.41
C ALA A 69 10.57 -15.33 -5.13
N ALA A 70 10.71 -16.05 -4.01
CA ALA A 70 11.16 -15.46 -2.75
C ALA A 70 12.60 -14.94 -2.83
N TRP A 71 13.46 -15.60 -3.62
CA TRP A 71 14.81 -15.12 -3.92
C TRP A 71 14.82 -13.86 -4.79
N LYS A 72 13.97 -13.79 -5.84
CA LYS A 72 13.80 -12.57 -6.63
C LYS A 72 13.36 -11.39 -5.76
N GLU A 73 12.38 -11.60 -4.88
CA GLU A 73 11.90 -10.60 -3.92
C GLU A 73 13.03 -10.08 -3.02
N THR A 74 13.83 -11.00 -2.48
CA THR A 74 14.97 -10.66 -1.61
C THR A 74 16.03 -9.91 -2.41
N GLY A 75 16.34 -10.35 -3.63
CA GLY A 75 17.28 -9.70 -4.53
C GLY A 75 16.86 -8.27 -4.89
N VAL A 76 15.57 -8.02 -5.12
CA VAL A 76 15.05 -6.66 -5.35
C VAL A 76 15.25 -5.80 -4.11
N VAL A 77 14.88 -6.27 -2.91
CA VAL A 77 15.02 -5.48 -1.68
C VAL A 77 16.49 -5.18 -1.36
N VAL A 78 17.36 -6.20 -1.43
CA VAL A 78 18.79 -6.07 -1.15
C VAL A 78 19.48 -5.23 -2.23
N GLY A 79 19.14 -5.42 -3.51
CA GLY A 79 19.66 -4.65 -4.62
C GLY A 79 19.30 -3.16 -4.50
N CYS A 80 18.05 -2.85 -4.17
CA CYS A 80 17.64 -1.46 -3.91
C CYS A 80 18.40 -0.86 -2.72
N ALA A 81 18.57 -1.60 -1.62
CA ALA A 81 19.32 -1.12 -0.47
C ALA A 81 20.81 -0.88 -0.77
N ALA A 82 21.41 -1.69 -1.65
CA ALA A 82 22.82 -1.55 -2.05
C ALA A 82 23.06 -0.37 -3.00
N ILE A 83 22.18 -0.18 -4.00
CA ILE A 83 22.31 0.91 -4.98
C ILE A 83 21.93 2.26 -4.36
N PHE A 84 20.92 2.26 -3.49
CA PHE A 84 20.32 3.46 -2.91
C PHE A 84 20.35 3.43 -1.39
N PRO A 85 21.53 3.45 -0.74
CA PRO A 85 21.62 3.29 0.71
C PRO A 85 20.90 4.41 1.49
N LEU A 86 20.82 5.63 0.94
CA LEU A 86 20.07 6.74 1.53
C LEU A 86 18.64 6.80 0.98
N ALA A 87 18.49 6.66 -0.33
CA ALA A 87 17.19 6.77 -0.98
C ALA A 87 16.20 5.66 -0.56
N TRP A 88 16.69 4.46 -0.28
CA TRP A 88 15.88 3.33 0.13
C TRP A 88 15.14 3.55 1.46
N PRO A 89 15.80 3.87 2.58
CA PRO A 89 15.10 4.13 3.84
C PRO A 89 14.26 5.42 3.78
N LEU A 90 14.73 6.45 3.06
CA LEU A 90 13.98 7.69 2.89
C LEU A 90 12.70 7.47 2.08
N GLY A 91 12.78 6.74 0.96
CA GLY A 91 11.63 6.43 0.11
C GLY A 91 10.61 5.56 0.83
N ARG A 92 11.07 4.58 1.62
CA ARG A 92 10.19 3.78 2.49
C ARG A 92 9.48 4.64 3.53
N THR A 93 10.18 5.61 4.11
CA THR A 93 9.62 6.52 5.11
C THR A 93 8.60 7.47 4.48
N LEU A 94 8.89 7.99 3.29
CA LEU A 94 7.98 8.81 2.50
C LEU A 94 6.70 8.02 2.17
N TYR A 95 6.82 6.80 1.65
CA TYR A 95 5.69 5.91 1.40
C TYR A 95 4.81 5.72 2.64
N ARG A 96 5.43 5.38 3.79
CA ARG A 96 4.71 5.20 5.06
C ARG A 96 4.04 6.47 5.54
N TRP A 97 4.67 7.62 5.36
CA TRP A 97 4.08 8.91 5.70
C TRP A 97 2.84 9.20 4.85
N MET A 98 2.89 8.91 3.54
CA MET A 98 1.74 9.05 2.63
C MET A 98 0.61 8.07 2.97
N ALA A 99 0.94 6.79 3.18
CA ALA A 99 -0.04 5.76 3.55
C ALA A 99 -0.76 6.10 4.88
N ARG A 100 -0.06 6.70 5.83
CA ARG A 100 -0.64 7.18 7.09
C ARG A 100 -1.63 8.32 6.94
N ARG A 101 -1.62 9.07 5.82
CA ARG A 101 -2.56 10.17 5.56
C ARG A 101 -3.89 9.74 4.93
N ILE A 102 -3.90 8.55 4.33
CA ILE A 102 -5.11 7.89 3.79
C ILE A 102 -5.93 7.26 4.92
N THR A 103 -5.24 6.85 5.98
CA THR A 103 -5.77 6.03 7.06
C THR A 103 -6.57 6.74 8.18
N PRO A 104 -6.36 8.03 8.54
CA PRO A 104 -7.10 8.65 9.65
C PRO A 104 -8.54 8.91 9.21
N ALA A 105 -9.48 8.93 10.15
CA ALA A 105 -10.79 9.54 9.92
C ALA A 105 -10.74 10.98 10.45
N PRO A 106 -10.95 12.00 9.61
CA PRO A 106 -11.24 11.93 8.17
C PRO A 106 -9.99 11.68 7.32
N ALA A 107 -10.13 10.87 6.26
CA ALA A 107 -9.05 10.59 5.34
C ALA A 107 -8.69 11.90 4.63
N THR A 108 -7.41 12.27 4.67
CA THR A 108 -6.94 13.51 4.02
C THR A 108 -6.55 13.30 2.57
N ALA A 109 -6.48 12.04 2.13
CA ALA A 109 -6.16 11.64 0.76
C ALA A 109 -6.78 10.28 0.43
N ASP A 110 -7.29 10.12 -0.79
CA ASP A 110 -7.94 8.89 -1.26
C ASP A 110 -7.02 7.99 -2.11
N ALA A 111 -5.80 8.45 -2.40
CA ALA A 111 -4.84 7.75 -3.26
C ALA A 111 -3.39 8.04 -2.86
N ILE A 112 -2.48 7.09 -3.16
CA ILE A 112 -1.04 7.35 -3.20
C ILE A 112 -0.67 7.72 -4.63
N PRO A 113 -0.13 8.92 -4.90
CA PRO A 113 0.26 9.38 -6.24
C PRO A 113 1.56 8.72 -6.73
N ILE A 114 1.51 7.42 -6.99
CA ILE A 114 2.67 6.57 -7.32
C ILE A 114 3.36 7.01 -8.59
N THR A 115 2.57 7.31 -9.63
CA THR A 115 3.11 7.75 -10.92
C THR A 115 3.64 9.17 -10.87
N MET A 116 3.03 10.05 -10.06
CA MET A 116 3.60 11.37 -9.81
C MET A 116 4.97 11.26 -9.16
N LEU A 117 5.14 10.39 -8.15
CA LEU A 117 6.44 10.15 -7.52
C LEU A 117 7.48 9.61 -8.52
N ALA A 118 7.08 8.69 -9.42
CA ALA A 118 7.97 8.18 -10.46
C ALA A 118 8.40 9.30 -11.44
N TRP A 119 7.47 10.15 -11.86
CA TRP A 119 7.75 11.28 -12.74
C TRP A 119 8.60 12.36 -12.06
N ILE A 120 8.39 12.63 -10.76
CA ILE A 120 9.26 13.52 -9.97
C ILE A 120 10.69 12.97 -9.95
N ALA A 121 10.86 11.66 -9.73
CA ALA A 121 12.17 11.04 -9.77
C ALA A 121 12.84 11.20 -11.15
N ALA A 122 12.10 10.96 -12.23
CA ALA A 122 12.60 11.13 -13.59
C ALA A 122 12.98 12.60 -13.89
N ALA A 123 12.14 13.55 -13.51
CA ALA A 123 12.40 14.98 -13.68
C ALA A 123 13.62 15.43 -12.86
N MET A 124 13.77 14.96 -11.62
CA MET A 124 14.95 15.24 -10.80
C MET A 124 16.23 14.65 -11.39
N MET A 125 16.19 13.43 -11.94
CA MET A 125 17.34 12.84 -12.64
C MET A 125 17.71 13.65 -13.88
N LEU A 126 16.72 14.05 -14.68
CA LEU A 126 16.94 14.86 -15.88
C LEU A 126 17.55 16.22 -15.52
N LEU A 127 16.94 16.95 -14.59
CA LEU A 127 17.48 18.21 -14.10
C LEU A 127 18.88 18.03 -13.50
N GLY A 128 19.07 16.98 -12.69
CA GLY A 128 20.38 16.61 -12.16
C GLY A 128 21.44 16.45 -13.25
N SER A 129 21.12 15.75 -14.33
CA SER A 129 22.05 15.54 -15.46
C SER A 129 22.39 16.80 -16.24
N ILE A 130 21.52 17.81 -16.24
CA ILE A 130 21.74 19.08 -16.93
C ILE A 130 22.48 20.08 -16.05
N LEU A 131 22.13 20.16 -14.76
CA LEU A 131 22.68 21.15 -13.83
C LEU A 131 23.98 20.70 -13.17
N VAL A 132 24.20 19.40 -13.00
CA VAL A 132 25.43 18.88 -12.38
C VAL A 132 26.44 18.57 -13.47
N ASP A 133 27.38 19.47 -13.66
CA ASP A 133 28.56 19.23 -14.51
C ASP A 133 29.68 18.58 -13.66
N PRO A 134 29.98 17.28 -13.85
CA PRO A 134 31.02 16.60 -13.09
C PRO A 134 32.42 17.13 -13.43
N SER A 135 32.59 17.77 -14.59
CA SER A 135 33.89 18.29 -15.06
C SER A 135 34.26 19.65 -14.47
N SER A 136 33.28 20.34 -13.87
CA SER A 136 33.46 21.68 -13.28
C SER A 136 34.15 21.67 -11.91
N GLY A 137 34.29 20.50 -11.26
CA GLY A 137 34.87 20.37 -9.93
C GLY A 137 36.31 19.86 -9.96
N ASN A 138 37.29 20.68 -9.58
CA ASN A 138 38.68 20.23 -9.33
C ASN A 138 38.85 19.41 -8.02
N SER A 139 37.75 19.01 -7.38
CA SER A 139 37.74 18.31 -6.09
C SER A 139 36.90 17.04 -6.17
N PHE A 140 37.39 15.96 -5.56
CA PHE A 140 36.70 14.67 -5.44
C PHE A 140 35.22 14.81 -5.01
N TRP A 141 34.94 15.78 -4.14
CA TRP A 141 33.59 16.08 -3.66
C TRP A 141 32.66 16.63 -4.74
N GLY A 142 33.16 17.45 -5.68
CA GLY A 142 32.36 17.98 -6.78
C GLY A 142 32.09 16.92 -7.86
N VAL A 143 33.09 16.09 -8.15
CA VAL A 143 33.01 15.09 -9.23
C VAL A 143 32.16 13.89 -8.86
N LEU A 144 32.23 13.40 -7.62
CA LEU A 144 31.57 12.16 -7.22
C LEU A 144 30.40 12.36 -6.25
N PHE A 145 30.59 13.18 -5.21
CA PHE A 145 29.61 13.27 -4.13
C PHE A 145 28.35 14.04 -4.53
N LEU A 146 28.50 15.17 -5.23
CA LEU A 146 27.36 15.98 -5.67
C LEU A 146 26.41 15.20 -6.62
N PRO A 147 26.89 14.54 -7.70
CA PRO A 147 26.02 13.69 -8.52
C PRO A 147 25.40 12.55 -7.72
N TRP A 148 26.16 11.93 -6.82
CA TRP A 148 25.66 10.83 -5.98
C TRP A 148 24.50 11.28 -5.09
N ILE A 149 24.58 12.45 -4.45
CA ILE A 149 23.48 13.01 -3.65
C ILE A 149 22.24 13.27 -4.51
N VAL A 150 22.40 13.80 -5.72
CA VAL A 150 21.27 14.02 -6.63
C VAL A 150 20.59 12.71 -7.01
N VAL A 151 21.38 11.67 -7.28
CA VAL A 151 20.87 10.30 -7.53
C VAL A 151 20.13 9.75 -6.31
N GLN A 152 20.64 9.94 -5.08
CA GLN A 152 19.93 9.53 -3.86
C GLN A 152 18.65 10.37 -3.63
N GLY A 153 18.65 11.65 -3.99
CA GLY A 153 17.47 12.52 -3.91
C GLY A 153 16.35 12.02 -4.82
N ALA A 154 16.65 11.85 -6.12
CA ALA A 154 15.70 11.29 -7.08
C ALA A 154 15.28 9.86 -6.73
N GLY A 155 16.25 9.05 -6.29
CA GLY A 155 16.03 7.68 -5.82
C GLY A 155 15.01 7.60 -4.68
N THR A 156 14.87 8.64 -3.86
CA THR A 156 13.92 8.65 -2.73
C THR A 156 12.47 8.59 -3.25
N PHE A 157 12.15 9.40 -4.26
CA PHE A 157 10.84 9.41 -4.89
C PHE A 157 10.59 8.13 -5.69
N LEU A 158 11.62 7.62 -6.38
CA LEU A 158 11.54 6.34 -7.08
C LEU A 158 11.25 5.19 -6.11
N MET A 159 11.98 5.10 -5.00
CA MET A 159 11.77 4.07 -3.99
C MET A 159 10.40 4.17 -3.34
N ALA A 160 9.90 5.39 -3.07
CA ALA A 160 8.53 5.57 -2.59
C ALA A 160 7.47 5.07 -3.59
N SER A 161 7.68 5.31 -4.89
CA SER A 161 6.82 4.78 -5.96
C SER A 161 6.87 3.24 -6.02
N VAL A 162 8.08 2.66 -5.98
CA VAL A 162 8.29 1.20 -5.94
C VAL A 162 7.59 0.57 -4.74
N TYR A 163 7.72 1.16 -3.54
CA TYR A 163 7.00 0.71 -2.36
C TYR A 163 5.48 0.84 -2.50
N GLY A 164 4.99 1.88 -3.18
CA GLY A 164 3.58 2.00 -3.54
C GLY A 164 3.05 0.83 -4.36
N VAL A 165 3.85 0.32 -5.29
CA VAL A 165 3.51 -0.86 -6.11
C VAL A 165 3.68 -2.15 -5.32
N LEU A 166 4.81 -2.33 -4.62
CA LEU A 166 5.16 -3.55 -3.90
C LEU A 166 4.26 -3.80 -2.69
N GLU A 167 3.97 -2.76 -1.90
CA GLU A 167 3.05 -2.86 -0.76
C GLU A 167 1.58 -2.70 -1.15
N GLY A 168 1.31 -2.49 -2.45
CA GLY A 168 -0.01 -2.47 -3.07
C GLY A 168 -0.85 -1.26 -2.64
N TRP A 169 -0.96 -0.26 -3.51
CA TRP A 169 -1.85 0.89 -3.28
C TRP A 169 -3.30 0.45 -3.03
N LEU A 170 -3.76 -0.59 -3.75
CA LEU A 170 -5.09 -1.19 -3.61
C LEU A 170 -5.32 -1.89 -2.28
N ALA A 171 -4.26 -2.25 -1.55
CA ALA A 171 -4.36 -2.94 -0.28
C ALA A 171 -4.55 -1.98 0.91
N ILE A 172 -4.44 -0.67 0.69
CA ILE A 172 -4.59 0.32 1.74
C ILE A 172 -6.09 0.52 2.00
N PRO A 173 -6.57 0.39 3.25
CA PRO A 173 -7.95 0.71 3.59
C PRO A 173 -8.24 2.19 3.26
N GLY A 174 -9.30 2.45 2.50
CA GLY A 174 -9.65 3.78 2.01
C GLY A 174 -9.03 4.20 0.68
N ALA A 175 -7.98 3.52 0.20
CA ALA A 175 -7.45 3.81 -1.13
C ALA A 175 -8.37 3.24 -2.22
N THR A 176 -8.96 4.12 -3.03
CA THR A 176 -9.81 3.74 -4.17
C THR A 176 -9.08 3.78 -5.49
N ASP A 177 -8.05 4.63 -5.60
CA ASP A 177 -7.33 4.86 -6.86
C ASP A 177 -5.82 5.02 -6.66
N TRP A 178 -5.09 4.96 -7.78
CA TRP A 178 -3.65 5.21 -7.90
C TRP A 178 -3.32 6.67 -8.24
N TRP A 179 -4.34 7.46 -8.54
CA TRP A 179 -4.27 8.88 -8.85
C TRP A 179 -5.25 9.64 -7.96
N PRO A 180 -4.90 10.83 -7.42
CA PRO A 180 -5.72 11.57 -6.46
C PRO A 180 -6.89 12.31 -7.13
N PHE A 181 -7.69 11.62 -7.95
CA PHE A 181 -9.02 12.13 -8.31
C PHE A 181 -10.01 11.76 -7.22
N PRO A 182 -10.92 12.68 -6.83
CA PRO A 182 -11.96 12.35 -5.87
C PRO A 182 -12.78 11.18 -6.43
N PRO A 183 -13.00 10.11 -5.65
CA PRO A 183 -13.78 8.98 -6.13
C PRO A 183 -15.21 9.45 -6.47
N PRO A 184 -15.83 8.91 -7.53
CA PRO A 184 -17.24 9.16 -7.79
C PRO A 184 -18.06 8.76 -6.56
N PRO A 185 -19.15 9.47 -6.25
CA PRO A 185 -19.96 9.18 -5.08
C PRO A 185 -20.41 7.72 -5.12
N PRO A 186 -20.44 7.03 -3.96
CA PRO A 186 -20.82 5.62 -3.92
C PRO A 186 -22.20 5.44 -4.58
N PRO A 187 -22.40 4.39 -5.39
CA PRO A 187 -23.67 4.19 -6.05
C PRO A 187 -24.77 4.11 -4.98
N THR A 188 -25.73 5.03 -5.05
CA THR A 188 -26.99 4.89 -4.33
C THR A 188 -27.58 3.57 -4.78
N LYS A 189 -27.73 2.62 -3.84
CA LYS A 189 -28.47 1.37 -4.11
C LYS A 189 -29.87 1.78 -4.60
N LYS A 190 -30.08 1.81 -5.92
CA LYS A 190 -31.42 1.65 -6.46
C LYS A 190 -31.77 0.19 -6.19
N ALA A 191 -32.82 -0.04 -5.41
CA ALA A 191 -33.36 -1.36 -5.20
C ALA A 191 -33.56 -2.00 -6.59
N SER A 192 -32.81 -3.05 -6.89
CA SER A 192 -33.05 -3.84 -8.08
C SER A 192 -34.42 -4.49 -7.89
N PRO A 193 -35.36 -4.38 -8.85
CA PRO A 193 -36.71 -4.95 -8.69
C PRO A 193 -36.76 -6.47 -8.46
N ASN A 194 -35.65 -7.17 -8.64
CA ASN A 194 -35.58 -8.65 -8.65
C ASN A 194 -34.70 -9.26 -7.52
N GLU A 195 -34.40 -8.53 -6.44
CA GLU A 195 -33.77 -9.17 -5.26
C GLU A 195 -34.89 -9.73 -4.34
N PRO A 196 -35.07 -11.05 -4.23
CA PRO A 196 -36.06 -11.59 -3.30
C PRO A 196 -35.68 -11.19 -1.87
N ALA A 197 -36.67 -10.67 -1.15
CA ALA A 197 -36.56 -10.17 0.22
C ALA A 197 -36.04 -11.26 1.18
N SER A 198 -34.71 -11.37 1.32
CA SER A 198 -34.07 -12.20 2.35
C SER A 198 -33.05 -11.39 3.13
N GLN A 199 -33.49 -10.25 3.66
CA GLN A 199 -32.87 -9.55 4.79
C GLN A 199 -33.98 -8.91 5.63
N ALA A 200 -34.92 -9.74 6.10
CA ALA A 200 -35.85 -9.31 7.14
C ALA A 200 -35.07 -9.21 8.46
N SER A 201 -34.92 -7.98 8.95
CA SER A 201 -34.83 -7.61 10.37
C SER A 201 -33.90 -8.45 11.26
N VAL A 202 -32.60 -8.13 11.23
CA VAL A 202 -31.71 -8.37 12.37
C VAL A 202 -31.77 -7.14 13.27
N GLU A 203 -32.35 -7.31 14.45
CA GLU A 203 -32.43 -6.32 15.51
C GLU A 203 -31.01 -5.81 15.88
N PRO A 204 -30.82 -4.51 16.18
CA PRO A 204 -29.49 -3.97 16.45
C PRO A 204 -28.94 -4.53 17.77
N VAL A 205 -28.00 -5.47 17.67
CA VAL A 205 -27.19 -5.94 18.80
C VAL A 205 -26.44 -4.74 19.40
N LYS A 206 -26.61 -4.50 20.70
CA LYS A 206 -25.90 -3.45 21.45
C LYS A 206 -24.39 -3.56 21.20
N PRO A 207 -23.70 -2.46 20.84
CA PRO A 207 -22.27 -2.51 20.62
C PRO A 207 -21.53 -2.87 21.91
N ARG A 208 -20.70 -3.93 21.87
CA ARG A 208 -19.71 -4.19 22.93
C ARG A 208 -18.76 -2.99 23.04
N PRO A 209 -18.27 -2.65 24.24
CA PRO A 209 -17.27 -1.59 24.41
C PRO A 209 -16.06 -1.87 23.52
N ARG A 210 -15.69 -0.88 22.69
CA ARG A 210 -14.52 -0.94 21.81
C ARG A 210 -13.28 -1.22 22.65
N VAL A 211 -12.71 -2.42 22.49
CA VAL A 211 -11.26 -2.59 22.69
C VAL A 211 -10.60 -1.66 21.68
N GLY A 212 -9.59 -0.89 22.12
CA GLY A 212 -8.91 0.11 21.28
C GLY A 212 -8.48 -0.45 19.91
N PRO A 213 -8.22 0.42 18.92
CA PRO A 213 -7.91 -0.02 17.57
C PRO A 213 -6.78 -1.07 17.61
N PRO A 214 -6.94 -2.23 16.94
CA PRO A 214 -5.83 -3.17 16.83
C PRO A 214 -4.64 -2.41 16.22
N ARG A 215 -3.46 -2.55 16.83
CA ARG A 215 -2.23 -2.02 16.25
C ARG A 215 -2.15 -2.50 14.81
N ARG A 216 -2.15 -1.55 13.89
CA ARG A 216 -2.25 -1.84 12.47
C ARG A 216 -0.93 -2.52 12.05
N PRO A 217 -0.94 -3.54 11.17
CA PRO A 217 0.28 -4.30 10.82
C PRO A 217 1.40 -3.49 10.13
N TRP A 218 1.19 -2.19 9.90
CA TRP A 218 2.12 -1.24 9.29
C TRP A 218 2.65 -0.18 10.26
N GLU A 219 2.24 -0.23 11.54
CA GLU A 219 2.99 0.38 12.64
C GLU A 219 4.30 -0.38 12.90
#